data_AF-A0A372R0F6-F1
#
_entry.id   AF-A0A372R0F6-F1
#
_cell.length_a   1.000
_cell.length_b   1.000
_cell.length_c   1.000
_cell.angle_alpha   90.00
_cell.angle_beta   90.00
_cell.angle_gamma   90.00
#
_symmetry.space_group_name_H-M   'P 1'
#
loop_
_entity.id
_entity.type
_entity.pdbx_description
1 polymer ?
#
loop_
_entity_poly.entity_id
_entity_poly.type
_entity_poly.pdbx_seq_one_letter_code
_entity_poly.pdbx_strand_id
1 'polypeptide(L)'
;MILGIGIDIIHLSRIKALLTRKPTSLLHFSKRILSDGELKEFNIFLSNQKKKLISANNLSQNNSKQDKIMIDNNIIKYLAVRWTLKEAAYKALFPRYRLTWKDISISKIKEKPHLTIHNVSQKGINNIKVHSSVSHDEKYVISQVLIESITC
;
A
#
# COMPACT_ATOMS: atom_id res chain seq x y z
N MET A 1 -15.05 -12.57 18.89
CA MET A 1 -15.09 -13.73 17.96
C MET A 1 -14.34 -13.40 16.68
N ILE A 2 -13.52 -14.30 16.12
CA ILE A 2 -12.82 -14.06 14.85
C ILE A 2 -13.85 -13.98 13.71
N LEU A 3 -13.80 -12.90 12.92
CA LEU A 3 -14.64 -12.72 11.73
C LEU A 3 -13.96 -13.32 10.49
N GLY A 4 -12.64 -13.26 10.42
CA GLY A 4 -11.87 -13.96 9.40
C GLY A 4 -10.39 -13.60 9.39
N ILE A 5 -9.65 -14.34 8.58
CA ILE A 5 -8.21 -14.19 8.37
C ILE A 5 -7.92 -14.06 6.88
N GLY A 6 -6.88 -13.31 6.54
CA GLY A 6 -6.44 -13.18 5.16
C GLY A 6 -4.93 -12.99 5.09
N ILE A 7 -4.36 -13.56 4.03
CA ILE A 7 -2.94 -13.52 3.74
C ILE A 7 -2.74 -13.17 2.27
N ASP A 8 -1.73 -12.35 1.98
CA ASP A 8 -1.34 -12.02 0.62
C ASP A 8 0.16 -11.84 0.50
N ILE A 9 0.71 -12.25 -0.64
CA ILE A 9 2.13 -12.11 -0.97
C ILE A 9 2.26 -11.52 -2.38
N ILE A 10 3.19 -10.58 -2.55
CA ILE A 10 3.49 -9.99 -3.85
C ILE A 10 4.98 -9.93 -4.12
N HIS A 11 5.35 -10.18 -5.37
CA HIS A 11 6.70 -9.99 -5.87
C HIS A 11 6.89 -8.54 -6.36
N LEU A 12 7.93 -7.84 -5.89
CA LEU A 12 8.17 -6.43 -6.19
C LEU A 12 8.36 -6.18 -7.69
N SER A 13 8.94 -7.12 -8.45
CA SER A 13 9.10 -6.96 -9.90
C SER A 13 7.76 -6.90 -10.63
N ARG A 14 6.70 -7.52 -10.09
CA ARG A 14 5.35 -7.43 -10.66
C ARG A 14 4.78 -6.01 -10.51
N ILE A 15 4.96 -5.40 -9.34
CA ILE A 15 4.59 -4.00 -9.12
C ILE A 15 5.44 -3.09 -10.02
N LYS A 16 6.75 -3.29 -10.08
CA LYS A 16 7.64 -2.52 -10.97
C LYS A 16 7.21 -2.59 -12.44
N ALA A 17 6.92 -3.79 -12.94
CA ALA A 17 6.45 -3.99 -14.31
C ALA A 17 5.12 -3.26 -14.57
N LEU A 18 4.20 -3.31 -13.60
CA LEU A 18 2.93 -2.59 -13.69
C LEU A 18 3.12 -1.07 -13.74
N LEU A 19 3.97 -0.55 -12.85
CA LEU A 19 4.22 0.90 -12.73
C LEU A 19 4.98 1.47 -13.94
N THR A 20 5.77 0.66 -14.63
CA THR A 20 6.57 1.09 -15.79
C THR A 20 5.90 0.81 -17.14
N ARG A 21 4.73 0.14 -17.15
CA ARG A 21 4.02 -0.25 -18.38
C ARG A 21 3.61 0.93 -19.27
N LYS A 22 3.19 2.05 -18.68
CA LYS A 22 2.81 3.29 -19.38
C LYS A 22 3.30 4.49 -18.55
N PRO A 23 3.57 5.66 -19.16
CA PRO A 23 3.96 6.86 -18.41
C PRO A 23 2.97 7.25 -17.30
N THR A 24 1.67 7.00 -17.52
CA THR A 24 0.60 7.31 -16.56
C THR A 24 0.31 6.18 -15.57
N SER A 25 0.98 5.01 -15.68
CA SER A 25 0.72 3.83 -14.85
C SER A 25 0.83 4.14 -13.36
N LEU A 26 1.89 4.86 -12.94
CA LEU A 26 2.09 5.21 -11.53
C LEU A 26 0.91 6.02 -10.98
N LEU A 27 0.45 7.02 -11.74
CA LEU A 27 -0.66 7.89 -11.35
C LEU A 27 -1.98 7.11 -11.27
N HIS A 28 -2.30 6.31 -12.27
CA HIS A 28 -3.55 5.54 -12.27
C HIS A 28 -3.57 4.46 -11.19
N PHE A 29 -2.44 3.76 -11.00
CA PHE A 29 -2.34 2.70 -10.01
C PHE A 29 -2.43 3.26 -8.59
N SER A 30 -1.69 4.33 -8.27
CA SER A 30 -1.76 4.97 -6.95
C SER A 30 -3.16 5.50 -6.67
N LYS A 31 -3.79 6.19 -7.63
CA LYS A 31 -5.18 6.67 -7.50
C LYS A 31 -6.18 5.56 -7.28
N ARG A 32 -5.97 4.38 -7.88
CA ARG A 32 -6.87 3.23 -7.72
C ARG A 32 -6.80 2.63 -6.32
N ILE A 33 -5.58 2.47 -5.79
CA ILE A 33 -5.34 1.63 -4.61
C ILE A 33 -5.34 2.44 -3.33
N LEU A 34 -4.74 3.64 -3.34
CA LEU A 34 -4.59 4.45 -2.15
C LEU A 34 -5.91 5.14 -1.81
N SER A 35 -6.28 5.20 -0.53
CA SER A 35 -7.37 6.07 -0.07
C SER A 35 -6.99 7.54 -0.27
N ASP A 36 -7.95 8.45 -0.12
CA ASP A 36 -7.67 9.87 -0.39
C ASP A 36 -6.66 10.46 0.59
N GLY A 37 -6.66 9.99 1.85
CA GLY A 37 -5.62 10.32 2.84
C GLY A 37 -4.25 9.78 2.43
N GLU A 38 -4.17 8.49 2.10
CA GLU A 38 -2.92 7.86 1.66
C GLU A 38 -2.36 8.50 0.38
N LEU A 39 -3.23 8.90 -0.54
CA LEU A 39 -2.82 9.53 -1.80
C LEU A 39 -2.20 10.92 -1.56
N LYS A 40 -2.74 11.70 -0.61
CA LYS A 40 -2.16 12.99 -0.21
C LYS A 40 -0.77 12.78 0.39
N GLU A 41 -0.63 11.85 1.33
CA GLU A 41 0.66 11.49 1.92
C GLU A 41 1.66 11.00 0.87
N PHE A 42 1.21 10.16 -0.05
CA PHE A 42 2.04 9.63 -1.13
C PHE A 42 2.55 10.73 -2.07
N ASN A 43 1.72 11.72 -2.41
CA ASN A 43 2.15 12.85 -3.23
C ASN A 43 3.22 13.70 -2.51
N ILE A 44 3.08 13.91 -1.20
CA ILE A 44 4.11 14.58 -0.38
C ILE A 44 5.40 13.77 -0.40
N PHE A 45 5.32 12.45 -0.18
CA PHE A 45 6.46 11.53 -0.26
C PHE A 45 7.17 11.61 -1.62
N LEU A 46 6.42 11.59 -2.74
CA LEU A 46 6.98 11.74 -4.08
C LEU A 46 7.72 13.08 -4.26
N SER A 47 7.14 14.17 -3.75
CA SER A 47 7.76 15.49 -3.84
C SER A 47 9.09 15.56 -3.08
N ASN A 48 9.17 14.91 -1.91
CA ASN A 48 10.38 14.86 -1.08
C ASN A 48 11.47 14.00 -1.74
N GLN A 49 11.11 12.85 -2.33
CA GLN A 49 12.06 12.03 -3.08
C GLN A 49 12.64 12.79 -4.28
N LYS A 50 11.81 13.55 -5.00
CA LYS A 50 12.26 14.37 -6.13
C LYS A 50 13.23 15.47 -5.68
N LYS A 51 12.96 16.15 -4.56
CA LYS A 51 13.87 17.16 -3.98
C LYS A 51 15.23 16.54 -3.61
N LYS A 52 15.24 15.36 -2.97
CA LYS A 52 16.46 14.65 -2.58
C LYS A 52 17.32 14.24 -3.78
N LEU A 53 16.69 13.80 -4.86
CA LEU A 53 17.38 13.46 -6.12
C LEU A 53 18.00 14.68 -6.79
N ILE A 54 17.27 15.81 -6.84
CA ILE A 54 17.79 17.06 -7.39
C ILE A 54 18.98 17.57 -6.58
N SER A 55 18.89 17.55 -5.24
CA SER A 55 20.02 17.93 -4.40
C SER A 55 21.23 17.03 -4.60
N ALA A 56 21.05 15.71 -4.77
CA ALA A 56 22.16 14.79 -5.01
C ALA A 56 22.81 15.00 -6.38
N ASN A 57 22.01 15.20 -7.43
CA ASN A 57 22.52 15.40 -8.80
C ASN A 57 23.29 16.72 -8.96
N ASN A 58 22.95 17.76 -8.18
CA ASN A 58 23.72 19.00 -8.16
C ASN A 58 25.14 18.81 -7.59
N LEU A 59 25.40 17.75 -6.81
CA LEU A 59 26.74 17.39 -6.34
C LEU A 59 27.50 16.47 -7.31
N SER A 60 26.80 15.75 -8.19
CA SER A 60 27.38 14.78 -9.11
C SER A 60 27.10 15.17 -10.56
N GLN A 61 27.77 16.23 -11.03
CA GLN A 61 27.93 16.45 -12.47
C GLN A 61 28.95 15.43 -12.99
N ASN A 62 28.49 14.34 -13.61
CA ASN A 62 29.03 13.78 -14.84
C ASN A 62 28.33 12.47 -15.27
N ASN A 63 28.06 12.41 -16.58
CA ASN A 63 27.80 11.26 -17.46
C ASN A 63 26.41 10.59 -17.52
N SER A 64 25.63 11.13 -18.47
CA SER A 64 24.95 10.49 -19.62
C SER A 64 24.40 9.04 -19.59
N LYS A 65 23.13 8.99 -20.00
CA LYS A 65 22.42 8.00 -20.85
C LYS A 65 22.08 6.62 -20.26
N GLN A 66 20.85 6.52 -19.74
CA GLN A 66 19.80 5.64 -20.27
C GLN A 66 18.44 6.06 -19.66
N ASP A 67 17.57 6.73 -20.40
CA ASP A 67 16.26 7.21 -19.92
C ASP A 67 15.23 6.07 -19.81
N LYS A 68 15.54 5.04 -19.04
CA LYS A 68 14.51 4.17 -18.48
C LYS A 68 13.97 4.94 -17.29
N ILE A 69 12.67 5.29 -17.28
CA ILE A 69 12.00 5.88 -16.11
C ILE A 69 12.24 4.93 -14.92
N MET A 70 13.25 5.25 -14.11
CA MET A 70 13.66 4.42 -13.01
C MET A 70 12.79 4.82 -11.84
N ILE A 71 11.69 4.09 -11.69
CA ILE A 71 10.84 4.23 -10.50
C ILE A 71 11.64 3.75 -9.30
N ASP A 72 11.77 4.61 -8.31
CA ASP A 72 12.47 4.33 -7.06
C ASP A 72 11.90 3.07 -6.38
N ASN A 73 12.79 2.20 -5.90
CA ASN A 73 12.44 1.01 -5.14
C ASN A 73 11.58 1.35 -3.90
N ASN A 74 11.75 2.53 -3.29
CA ASN A 74 10.92 2.97 -2.17
C ASN A 74 9.46 3.19 -2.59
N ILE A 75 9.22 3.73 -3.78
CA ILE A 75 7.87 3.90 -4.35
C ILE A 75 7.24 2.53 -4.61
N ILE A 76 8.02 1.60 -5.18
CA ILE A 76 7.58 0.23 -5.46
C ILE A 76 7.21 -0.48 -4.15
N LYS A 77 8.08 -0.43 -3.14
CA LYS A 77 7.83 -1.03 -1.82
C LYS A 77 6.62 -0.41 -1.12
N TYR A 78 6.49 0.92 -1.15
CA TYR A 78 5.34 1.61 -0.57
C TYR A 78 4.03 1.05 -1.14
N LEU A 79 3.90 1.02 -2.47
CA LEU A 79 2.69 0.53 -3.13
C LEU A 79 2.48 -0.97 -2.93
N ALA A 80 3.54 -1.78 -2.91
CA ALA A 80 3.47 -3.21 -2.66
C ALA A 80 2.95 -3.55 -1.24
N VAL A 81 3.39 -2.82 -0.22
CA VAL A 81 2.89 -2.96 1.15
C VAL A 81 1.40 -2.63 1.23
N ARG A 82 0.97 -1.52 0.62
CA ARG A 82 -0.46 -1.16 0.62
C ARG A 82 -1.30 -2.17 -0.16
N TRP A 83 -0.79 -2.66 -1.30
CA TRP A 83 -1.45 -3.71 -2.06
C TRP A 83 -1.70 -4.96 -1.19
N THR A 84 -0.63 -5.53 -0.63
CA THR A 84 -0.72 -6.81 0.10
C THR A 84 -1.57 -6.70 1.36
N LEU A 85 -1.45 -5.61 2.12
CA LEU A 85 -2.30 -5.39 3.31
C LEU A 85 -3.78 -5.29 2.95
N LYS A 86 -4.12 -4.57 1.87
CA LYS A 86 -5.51 -4.40 1.43
C LYS A 86 -6.09 -5.68 0.83
N GLU A 87 -5.32 -6.45 0.07
CA GLU A 87 -5.74 -7.79 -0.40
C GLU A 87 -5.94 -8.78 0.75
N ALA A 88 -5.02 -8.80 1.73
CA ALA A 88 -5.16 -9.62 2.93
C ALA A 88 -6.43 -9.23 3.71
N ALA A 89 -6.70 -7.94 3.88
CA ALA A 89 -7.92 -7.46 4.52
C ALA A 89 -9.20 -7.80 3.73
N TYR A 90 -9.16 -7.72 2.40
CA TYR A 90 -10.27 -8.15 1.54
C TYR A 90 -10.58 -9.64 1.76
N LYS A 91 -9.56 -10.50 1.73
CA LYS A 91 -9.69 -11.94 1.97
C LYS A 91 -10.25 -12.26 3.36
N ALA A 92 -9.86 -11.49 4.38
CA ALA A 92 -10.33 -11.69 5.75
C ALA A 92 -11.83 -11.44 5.95
N LEU A 93 -12.48 -10.65 5.08
CA LEU A 93 -13.92 -10.37 5.18
C LEU A 93 -14.77 -10.97 4.06
N PHE A 94 -14.15 -11.38 2.96
CA PHE A 94 -14.85 -12.03 1.85
C PHE A 94 -15.34 -13.44 2.25
N PRO A 95 -16.51 -13.91 1.75
CA PRO A 95 -17.47 -13.22 0.88
C PRO A 95 -18.48 -12.35 1.63
N ARG A 96 -18.48 -12.38 2.97
CA ARG A 96 -19.52 -11.75 3.80
C ARG A 96 -19.56 -10.24 3.62
N TYR A 97 -18.40 -9.60 3.52
CA TYR A 97 -18.29 -8.18 3.21
C TYR A 97 -17.30 -7.95 2.06
N ARG A 98 -17.77 -7.27 1.02
CA ARG A 98 -16.94 -6.92 -0.14
C ARG A 98 -16.34 -5.54 0.07
N LEU A 99 -15.06 -5.50 0.42
CA LEU A 99 -14.30 -4.25 0.49
C LEU A 99 -13.84 -3.81 -0.90
N THR A 100 -13.78 -2.50 -1.10
CA THR A 100 -13.05 -1.86 -2.19
C THR A 100 -11.72 -1.32 -1.66
N TRP A 101 -10.78 -1.00 -2.56
CA TRP A 101 -9.50 -0.41 -2.17
C TRP A 101 -9.62 0.87 -1.33
N LYS A 102 -10.67 1.66 -1.58
CA LYS A 102 -10.92 2.95 -0.95
C LYS A 102 -11.57 2.84 0.42
N ASP A 103 -12.18 1.69 0.71
CA ASP A 103 -12.75 1.42 2.04
C ASP A 103 -11.67 1.16 3.10
N ILE A 104 -10.39 1.06 2.71
CA ILE A 104 -9.30 0.71 3.61
C ILE A 104 -8.25 1.83 3.57
N SER A 105 -7.89 2.38 4.72
CA SER A 105 -6.71 3.23 4.90
C SER A 105 -5.68 2.53 5.76
N ILE A 106 -4.41 2.70 5.43
CA ILE A 106 -3.28 2.19 6.20
C ILE A 106 -2.51 3.37 6.77
N SER A 107 -2.42 3.42 8.10
CA SER A 107 -1.55 4.34 8.83
C SER A 107 -0.44 3.57 9.54
N LYS A 108 0.62 4.27 9.93
CA LYS A 108 1.72 3.69 10.71
C LYS A 108 1.67 4.29 12.11
N ILE A 109 1.39 3.48 13.12
CA ILE A 109 1.34 3.91 14.53
C ILE A 109 2.42 3.15 15.28
N LYS A 110 3.43 3.85 15.82
CA LYS A 110 4.55 3.27 16.58
C LYS A 110 5.16 2.04 15.88
N GLU A 111 5.55 2.20 14.61
CA GLU A 111 6.10 1.15 13.75
C GLU A 111 5.14 0.05 13.27
N LYS A 112 3.97 -0.13 13.88
CA LYS A 112 2.99 -1.14 13.46
C LYS A 112 2.05 -0.59 12.37
N PRO A 113 1.79 -1.35 11.29
CA PRO A 113 0.72 -1.01 10.36
C PRO A 113 -0.64 -1.09 11.06
N HIS A 114 -1.43 -0.03 10.95
CA HIS A 114 -2.80 0.02 11.44
C HIS A 114 -3.74 0.18 10.25
N LEU A 115 -4.70 -0.74 10.14
CA LEU A 115 -5.70 -0.72 9.08
C LEU A 115 -7.01 -0.18 9.65
N THR A 116 -7.48 0.90 9.04
CA THR A 116 -8.81 1.46 9.31
C THR A 116 -9.70 1.09 8.14
N ILE A 117 -10.79 0.37 8.44
CA ILE A 117 -11.86 0.13 7.47
C ILE A 117 -12.86 1.27 7.65
N HIS A 118 -13.25 1.91 6.56
CA HIS A 118 -14.24 2.99 6.53
C HIS A 118 -15.62 2.43 6.18
N ASN A 119 -16.67 3.18 6.50
CA ASN A 119 -18.07 2.82 6.19
C ASN A 119 -18.47 1.44 6.74
N VAL A 120 -17.84 1.02 7.83
CA VAL A 120 -17.99 -0.28 8.49
C VAL A 120 -19.47 -0.51 8.85
N SER A 121 -20.09 0.51 9.48
CA SER A 121 -21.51 0.49 9.87
C SER A 121 -22.48 0.47 8.69
N GLN A 122 -22.17 1.14 7.58
CA GLN A 122 -22.99 1.10 6.36
C GLN A 122 -22.97 -0.30 5.72
N LYS A 123 -21.89 -1.06 5.94
CA LYS A 123 -21.74 -2.44 5.47
C LYS A 123 -22.25 -3.48 6.47
N GLY A 124 -22.87 -3.07 7.58
CA GLY A 124 -23.35 -3.98 8.62
C GLY A 124 -22.22 -4.68 9.39
N ILE A 125 -21.05 -4.04 9.46
CA ILE A 125 -19.92 -4.46 10.28
C ILE A 125 -19.87 -3.50 11.46
N ASN A 126 -20.05 -4.00 12.68
CA ASN A 126 -19.94 -3.17 13.89
C ASN A 126 -18.92 -3.78 14.84
N ASN A 127 -18.27 -2.91 15.63
CA ASN A 127 -17.34 -3.27 16.70
C ASN A 127 -16.28 -4.29 16.27
N ILE A 128 -15.41 -3.89 15.33
CA ILE A 128 -14.31 -4.75 14.88
C ILE A 128 -12.95 -4.26 15.36
N LYS A 129 -12.06 -5.21 15.55
CA LYS A 129 -10.63 -4.98 15.74
C LYS A 129 -9.87 -5.61 14.59
N VAL A 130 -9.01 -4.81 13.96
CA VAL A 130 -8.17 -5.24 12.85
C VAL A 130 -6.73 -5.40 13.35
N HIS A 131 -6.22 -6.61 13.27
CA HIS A 131 -4.82 -6.92 13.51
C HIS A 131 -4.14 -7.11 12.17
N SER A 132 -3.01 -6.43 11.98
CA SER A 132 -2.24 -6.59 10.75
C SER A 132 -0.76 -6.71 11.05
N SER A 133 -0.07 -7.42 10.17
CA SER A 133 1.38 -7.53 10.14
C SER A 133 1.85 -7.58 8.68
N VAL A 134 3.00 -6.99 8.43
CA VAL A 134 3.66 -7.01 7.13
C VAL A 134 5.12 -7.39 7.34
N SER A 135 5.63 -8.22 6.44
CA SER A 135 7.04 -8.50 6.30
C SER A 135 7.44 -8.29 4.85
N HIS A 136 8.68 -7.87 4.64
CA HIS A 136 9.25 -7.80 3.31
C HIS A 136 10.65 -8.37 3.36
N ASP A 137 10.99 -9.15 2.34
CA ASP A 137 12.32 -9.69 2.16
C ASP A 137 12.71 -9.50 0.70
N GLU A 138 13.80 -8.78 0.45
CA GLU A 138 14.35 -8.29 -0.82
C GLU A 138 13.35 -8.13 -1.99
N LYS A 139 12.84 -9.26 -2.51
CA LYS A 139 11.99 -9.40 -3.70
C LYS A 139 10.49 -9.52 -3.40
N TYR A 140 10.10 -9.86 -2.18
CA TYR A 140 8.73 -10.16 -1.79
C TYR A 140 8.24 -9.27 -0.65
N VAL A 141 6.93 -9.03 -0.64
CA VAL A 141 6.20 -8.47 0.51
C VAL A 141 5.08 -9.42 0.83
N ILE A 142 4.92 -9.77 2.09
CA ILE A 142 3.84 -10.61 2.61
C ILE A 142 3.10 -9.87 3.72
N SER A 143 1.79 -9.98 3.71
CA SER A 143 0.92 -9.37 4.71
C SER A 143 -0.09 -10.37 5.23
N GLN A 144 -0.37 -10.29 6.53
CA GLN A 144 -1.45 -11.03 7.19
C GLN A 144 -2.38 -10.07 7.91
N VAL A 145 -3.67 -10.35 7.84
CA VAL A 145 -4.72 -9.58 8.50
C VAL A 145 -5.66 -10.54 9.20
N LEU A 146 -5.94 -10.28 10.48
CA LEU A 146 -6.95 -10.96 11.27
C LEU A 146 -7.96 -9.91 11.75
N ILE A 147 -9.24 -10.19 11.54
CA ILE A 147 -10.32 -9.30 11.97
C ILE A 147 -11.18 -10.06 12.96
N GLU A 148 -11.44 -9.46 14.11
CA GLU A 148 -12.31 -10.00 15.14
C GLU A 148 -13.39 -8.99 15.52
N SER A 149 -14.55 -9.50 15.90
CA SER A 149 -15.59 -8.71 16.56
C SER A 149 -15.25 -8.56 18.03
N ILE A 150 -15.27 -7.32 18.49
CA ILE A 150 -15.25 -6.92 19.89
C ILE A 150 -16.68 -7.06 20.39
N THR A 151 -16.92 -8.13 21.14
CA THR A 151 -18.16 -8.30 21.90
C THR A 151 -17.99 -7.47 23.17
N CYS A 152 -18.86 -6.48 23.37
CA CYS A 152 -18.99 -5.83 24.69
C CYS A 152 -19.65 -6.80 25.66
#